data_AF-A0A3N9UUT1-F1
#
_entry.id   AF-A0A3N9UUT1-F1
#
_cell.length_a   1.000
_cell.length_b   1.000
_cell.length_c   1.000
_cell.angle_alpha   90.00
_cell.angle_beta   90.00
_cell.angle_gamma   90.00
#
_symmetry.space_group_name_H-M   'P 1'
#
loop_
_entity.id
_entity.type
_entity.pdbx_description
1 polymer ?
#
loop_
_entity_poly.entity_id
_entity_poly.type
_entity_poly.pdbx_seq_one_letter_code
_entity_poly.pdbx_strand_id
1 'polypeptide(L)'
;MKSIYKIFLLALGVYTSAFSQITEITRLPVQDISQSNHTAQRKTKRFVSISILFSIVMIVQVFAQTEPIKDFPRAYESQEINNLTPVWISDNEILILYQNSTYDTIFSRRTTNLGNTWSQQKVEQTIDVPDPYFSDMYLYKTLNGRLLLFWKLNISSINCSYSDNNGIDWINLPPLVISSLPIDFSVVEPEPRLIVLSFSSPIRWLTRLSTDNGETWTENTYYKPPSRIGWRYRNPHFIKLSASGDSVLAIYSSNYSIIYTQLSTDRGNNWSDTTRIMDTRLGLVDPADFLSIKTVRDNDENIWLVYDRKYDLGI
;
A
#
# COMPACT_ATOMS: atom_id res chain seq x y z
N MET A 1 48.92 -11.88 21.16
CA MET A 1 47.79 -12.54 20.46
C MET A 1 46.70 -13.11 21.37
N LYS A 2 47.01 -13.70 22.55
CA LYS A 2 45.99 -14.28 23.46
C LYS A 2 44.97 -13.28 24.05
N SER A 3 45.34 -12.00 24.17
CA SER A 3 44.43 -10.97 24.75
C SER A 3 43.37 -10.45 23.76
N ILE A 4 43.74 -10.29 22.48
CA ILE A 4 42.82 -9.81 21.43
C ILE A 4 41.73 -10.84 21.13
N TYR A 5 42.06 -12.13 21.20
CA TYR A 5 41.10 -13.23 21.00
C TYR A 5 40.04 -13.28 22.11
N LYS A 6 40.40 -12.92 23.36
CA LYS A 6 39.45 -12.83 24.47
C LYS A 6 38.48 -11.66 24.32
N ILE A 7 38.95 -10.51 23.84
CA ILE A 7 38.08 -9.34 23.57
C ILE A 7 37.12 -9.64 22.41
N PHE A 8 37.59 -10.33 21.37
CA PHE A 8 36.74 -10.72 20.23
C PHE A 8 35.67 -11.75 20.60
N LEU A 9 36.00 -12.74 21.44
CA LEU A 9 35.01 -13.71 21.95
C LEU A 9 34.01 -13.08 22.93
N LEU A 10 34.43 -12.11 23.74
CA LEU A 10 33.52 -11.35 24.61
C LEU A 10 32.55 -10.48 23.79
N ALA A 11 33.02 -9.84 22.72
CA ALA A 11 32.14 -9.12 21.80
C ALA A 11 31.16 -10.07 21.10
N LEU A 12 31.61 -11.23 20.62
CA LEU A 12 30.75 -12.23 19.97
C LEU A 12 29.69 -12.82 20.94
N GLY A 13 30.03 -12.98 22.22
CA GLY A 13 29.12 -13.42 23.27
C GLY A 13 28.01 -12.41 23.59
N VAL A 14 28.32 -11.11 23.55
CA VAL A 14 27.33 -10.05 23.77
C VAL A 14 26.38 -9.89 22.57
N TYR A 15 26.88 -10.10 21.34
CA TYR A 15 26.04 -10.05 20.14
C TYR A 15 25.14 -11.29 19.97
N THR A 16 25.54 -12.47 20.44
CA THR A 16 24.71 -13.69 20.31
C THR A 16 23.48 -13.69 21.23
N SER A 17 23.51 -13.01 22.37
CA SER A 17 22.33 -12.82 23.22
C SER A 17 21.27 -11.87 22.63
N ALA A 18 21.62 -11.03 21.66
CA ALA A 18 20.66 -10.15 20.99
C ALA A 18 19.88 -10.84 19.86
N PHE A 19 20.26 -12.07 19.47
CA PHE A 19 19.63 -12.82 18.37
C PHE A 19 18.80 -14.04 18.83
N SER A 20 18.47 -14.15 20.12
CA SER A 20 17.68 -15.28 20.65
C SER A 20 16.18 -15.27 20.27
N GLN A 21 15.77 -14.54 19.24
CA GLN A 21 14.41 -14.57 18.67
C GLN A 21 14.38 -14.97 17.19
N ILE A 22 15.41 -15.68 16.70
CA ILE A 22 15.32 -16.37 15.41
C ILE A 22 14.85 -17.80 15.66
N THR A 23 13.66 -18.11 15.15
CA THR A 23 13.08 -19.45 15.10
C THR A 23 14.06 -20.45 14.49
N GLU A 24 14.15 -21.59 15.16
CA GLU A 24 14.99 -22.75 14.94
C GLU A 24 15.12 -23.16 13.45
N ILE A 25 16.34 -23.15 12.91
CA ILE A 25 16.68 -23.83 11.64
C ILE A 25 17.55 -25.04 11.99
N THR A 26 16.94 -26.23 11.98
CA THR A 26 17.64 -27.49 12.25
C THR A 26 18.38 -27.96 11.00
N ARG A 27 19.71 -28.09 11.08
CA ARG A 27 20.53 -28.71 10.03
C ARG A 27 20.97 -30.11 10.47
N LEU A 28 20.75 -31.10 9.60
CA LEU A 28 21.10 -32.50 9.81
C LEU A 28 22.62 -32.77 9.64
N PRO A 29 23.15 -33.86 10.24
CA PRO A 29 24.56 -33.99 10.58
C PRO A 29 25.46 -34.37 9.40
N VAL A 30 26.74 -34.02 9.60
CA VAL A 30 27.90 -34.18 8.73
C VAL A 30 28.44 -35.61 8.76
N GLN A 31 29.06 -36.06 7.66
CA GLN A 31 30.11 -37.08 7.71
C GLN A 31 31.46 -36.47 7.37
N ASP A 32 32.41 -36.62 8.30
CA ASP A 32 33.81 -36.21 8.18
C ASP A 32 34.58 -37.15 7.26
N ILE A 33 35.45 -36.58 6.42
CA ILE A 33 36.64 -37.30 5.93
C ILE A 33 37.86 -36.40 6.12
N SER A 34 38.88 -37.03 6.69
CA SER A 34 40.07 -36.48 7.33
C SER A 34 41.24 -36.17 6.39
N GLN A 35 42.17 -35.39 6.95
CA GLN A 35 43.62 -35.26 6.66
C GLN A 35 44.08 -34.34 5.53
N SER A 36 44.82 -33.28 5.88
CA SER A 36 46.29 -33.34 5.93
C SER A 36 46.89 -32.00 6.40
N ASN A 37 47.94 -32.11 7.21
CA ASN A 37 48.68 -31.00 7.80
C ASN A 37 49.78 -30.48 6.85
N HIS A 38 50.18 -29.22 7.11
CA HIS A 38 51.30 -28.46 6.54
C HIS A 38 50.99 -27.45 5.41
N THR A 39 50.15 -26.45 5.73
CA THR A 39 50.25 -25.07 5.21
C THR A 39 49.48 -24.06 6.10
N ALA A 40 49.54 -24.26 7.42
CA ALA A 40 48.54 -23.73 8.36
C ALA A 40 48.65 -22.23 8.69
N GLN A 41 49.80 -21.57 8.47
CA GLN A 41 49.98 -20.17 8.90
C GLN A 41 49.65 -19.10 7.85
N ARG A 42 49.74 -19.40 6.54
CA ARG A 42 49.35 -18.43 5.49
C ARG A 42 47.85 -18.48 5.16
N LYS A 43 47.21 -19.64 5.32
CA LYS A 43 45.75 -19.80 5.10
C LYS A 43 44.92 -19.12 6.19
N THR A 44 45.34 -19.22 7.46
CA THR A 44 44.64 -18.60 8.59
C THR A 44 44.53 -17.08 8.50
N LYS A 45 45.58 -16.38 8.01
CA LYS A 45 45.49 -14.93 7.80
C LYS A 45 44.46 -14.53 6.74
N ARG A 46 44.31 -15.31 5.65
CA ARG A 46 43.30 -15.02 4.61
C ARG A 46 41.88 -15.27 5.10
N PHE A 47 41.64 -16.33 5.86
CA PHE A 47 40.32 -16.60 6.44
C PHE A 47 39.89 -15.51 7.43
N VAL A 48 40.81 -15.02 8.27
CA VAL A 48 40.52 -13.94 9.22
C VAL A 48 40.15 -12.63 8.49
N SER A 49 40.86 -12.27 7.43
CA SER A 49 40.54 -11.06 6.64
C SER A 49 39.19 -11.16 5.94
N ILE A 50 38.82 -12.33 5.41
CA ILE A 50 37.52 -12.54 4.75
C ILE A 50 36.38 -12.47 5.77
N SER A 51 36.54 -13.09 6.95
CA SER A 51 35.53 -13.01 8.01
C SER A 51 35.32 -11.59 8.52
N ILE A 52 36.39 -10.80 8.69
CA ILE A 52 36.29 -9.39 9.10
C ILE A 52 35.55 -8.58 8.04
N LEU A 53 35.90 -8.75 6.75
CA LEU A 53 35.22 -8.04 5.66
C LEU A 53 33.73 -8.40 5.59
N PHE A 54 33.41 -9.69 5.73
CA PHE A 54 32.04 -10.18 5.77
C PHE A 54 31.27 -9.60 6.95
N SER A 55 31.84 -9.57 8.15
CA SER A 55 31.21 -8.94 9.32
C SER A 55 30.98 -7.44 9.14
N ILE A 56 31.93 -6.71 8.53
CA ILE A 56 31.74 -5.29 8.22
C ILE A 56 30.58 -5.10 7.23
N VAL A 57 30.52 -5.90 6.16
CA VAL A 57 29.43 -5.86 5.18
C VAL A 57 28.09 -6.14 5.84
N MET A 58 28.00 -7.18 6.68
CA MET A 58 26.77 -7.52 7.40
C MET A 58 26.33 -6.41 8.36
N ILE A 59 27.27 -5.80 9.11
CA ILE A 59 26.96 -4.69 10.01
C ILE A 59 26.44 -3.46 9.22
N VAL A 60 27.08 -3.12 8.10
CA VAL A 60 26.65 -2.01 7.24
C VAL A 60 25.24 -2.27 6.67
N GLN A 61 24.94 -3.51 6.27
CA GLN A 61 23.61 -3.88 5.78
C GLN A 61 22.53 -3.80 6.86
N VAL A 62 22.83 -4.21 8.10
CA VAL A 62 21.89 -4.09 9.22
C VAL A 62 21.56 -2.63 9.49
N PHE A 63 22.55 -1.74 9.52
CA PHE A 63 22.30 -0.31 9.74
C PHE A 63 21.52 0.36 8.61
N ALA A 64 21.74 -0.05 7.35
CA ALA A 64 20.98 0.45 6.21
C ALA A 64 19.49 0.02 6.26
N GLN A 65 19.17 -1.10 6.91
CA GLN A 65 17.79 -1.57 7.08
C GLN A 65 17.07 -0.94 8.28
N THR A 66 17.77 -0.20 9.15
CA THR A 66 17.22 0.37 10.39
C THR A 66 17.10 1.89 10.37
N GLU A 67 17.20 2.55 9.21
CA GLU A 67 16.84 3.97 9.19
C GLU A 67 15.37 4.10 9.66
N PRO A 68 15.11 4.82 10.76
CA PRO A 68 13.76 5.01 11.23
C PRO A 68 12.95 5.62 10.09
N ILE A 69 11.73 5.10 9.89
CA ILE A 69 10.78 5.66 8.93
C ILE A 69 10.67 7.15 9.24
N LYS A 70 11.14 7.99 8.31
CA LYS A 70 11.11 9.43 8.51
C LYS A 70 9.66 9.87 8.47
N ASP A 71 9.23 10.54 9.53
CA ASP A 71 7.91 11.15 9.57
C ASP A 71 7.73 12.11 8.41
N PHE A 72 6.55 12.06 7.78
CA PHE A 72 6.20 13.05 6.76
C PHE A 72 6.18 14.44 7.41
N PRO A 73 6.94 15.42 6.87
CA PRO A 73 7.13 16.67 7.56
C PRO A 73 5.84 17.49 7.57
N ARG A 74 5.53 17.99 8.76
CA ARG A 74 4.52 19.03 8.96
C ARG A 74 5.13 20.40 8.67
N ALA A 75 4.34 21.31 8.11
CA ALA A 75 4.72 22.71 7.93
C ALA A 75 4.78 23.47 9.27
N TYR A 76 3.98 23.04 10.25
CA TYR A 76 3.91 23.55 11.61
C TYR A 76 3.49 22.41 12.56
N GLU A 77 3.89 22.45 13.83
CA GLU A 77 3.68 21.33 14.77
C GLU A 77 2.20 20.95 14.95
N SER A 78 1.32 21.95 14.97
CA SER A 78 -0.14 21.76 15.08
C SER A 78 -0.81 21.33 13.77
N GLN A 79 -0.05 21.10 12.69
CA GLN A 79 -0.63 20.63 11.45
C GLN A 79 -1.08 19.18 11.58
N GLU A 80 -2.38 18.99 11.51
CA GLU A 80 -2.98 17.68 11.31
C GLU A 80 -3.05 17.38 9.81
N ILE A 81 -2.72 16.13 9.46
CA ILE A 81 -2.67 15.64 8.10
C ILE A 81 -3.69 14.51 8.00
N ASN A 82 -4.69 14.70 7.16
CA ASN A 82 -5.73 13.72 6.90
C ASN A 82 -5.68 13.24 5.45
N ASN A 83 -6.17 12.02 5.21
CA ASN A 83 -6.36 11.44 3.88
C ASN A 83 -5.11 11.53 2.99
N LEU A 84 -3.94 11.23 3.54
CA LEU A 84 -2.68 11.27 2.81
C LEU A 84 -2.66 10.18 1.74
N THR A 85 -2.43 10.57 0.49
CA THR A 85 -2.32 9.66 -0.66
C THR A 85 -0.98 9.89 -1.39
N PRO A 86 -0.01 8.97 -1.27
CA PRO A 86 1.27 9.08 -1.98
C PRO A 86 1.18 8.52 -3.39
N VAL A 87 2.01 9.03 -4.30
CA VAL A 87 2.21 8.46 -5.63
C VAL A 87 3.67 8.58 -6.06
N TRP A 88 4.22 7.51 -6.61
CA TRP A 88 5.58 7.49 -7.17
C TRP A 88 5.57 8.13 -8.57
N ILE A 89 6.24 9.27 -8.71
CA ILE A 89 6.43 9.95 -9.99
C ILE A 89 7.58 9.30 -10.77
N SER A 90 8.66 8.95 -10.08
CA SER A 90 9.80 8.17 -10.58
C SER A 90 10.44 7.40 -9.43
N ASP A 91 11.50 6.63 -9.68
CA ASP A 91 12.20 5.82 -8.66
C ASP A 91 12.67 6.64 -7.45
N ASN A 92 12.93 7.94 -7.63
CA ASN A 92 13.41 8.82 -6.56
C ASN A 92 12.42 9.92 -6.18
N GLU A 93 11.30 10.03 -6.90
CA GLU A 93 10.38 11.13 -6.77
C GLU A 93 9.00 10.66 -6.29
N ILE A 94 8.56 11.23 -5.17
CA ILE A 94 7.26 10.95 -4.58
C ILE A 94 6.50 12.26 -4.48
N LEU A 95 5.26 12.24 -4.97
CA LEU A 95 4.27 13.29 -4.75
C LEU A 95 3.29 12.79 -3.68
N ILE A 96 3.04 13.62 -2.68
CA ILE A 96 2.04 13.34 -1.65
C ILE A 96 0.98 14.41 -1.71
N LEU A 97 -0.28 14.00 -1.78
CA LEU A 97 -1.44 14.86 -1.57
C LEU A 97 -2.05 14.54 -0.21
N TYR A 98 -2.54 15.56 0.49
CA TYR A 98 -3.23 15.40 1.78
C TYR A 98 -4.21 16.54 2.03
N GLN A 99 -5.14 16.33 2.96
CA GLN A 99 -6.07 17.34 3.46
C GLN A 99 -5.65 17.82 4.85
N ASN A 100 -6.05 19.04 5.22
CA ASN A 100 -5.94 19.53 6.60
C ASN A 100 -7.08 18.99 7.50
N SER A 101 -7.08 19.39 8.77
CA SER A 101 -8.10 19.03 9.76
C SER A 101 -9.50 19.57 9.47
N THR A 102 -9.60 20.71 8.78
CA THR A 102 -10.88 21.27 8.37
C THR A 102 -11.41 20.67 7.07
N TYR A 103 -10.61 19.85 6.39
CA TYR A 103 -10.91 19.24 5.09
C TYR A 103 -11.25 20.24 3.98
N ASP A 104 -10.94 21.52 4.17
CA ASP A 104 -11.25 22.61 3.24
C ASP A 104 -10.16 22.81 2.17
N THR A 105 -9.00 22.17 2.33
CA THR A 105 -7.86 22.41 1.44
C THR A 105 -7.12 21.12 1.19
N ILE A 106 -6.86 20.82 -0.10
CA ILE A 106 -5.95 19.77 -0.54
C ILE A 106 -4.59 20.41 -0.80
N PHE A 107 -3.58 19.91 -0.09
CA PHE A 107 -2.20 20.31 -0.23
C PHE A 107 -1.38 19.24 -0.94
N SER A 108 -0.26 19.64 -1.51
CA SER A 108 0.77 18.72 -1.98
C SER A 108 2.15 19.05 -1.43
N ARG A 109 2.99 18.01 -1.33
CA ARG A 109 4.44 18.10 -1.14
C ARG A 109 5.13 17.05 -2.00
N ARG A 110 6.35 17.36 -2.42
CA ARG A 110 7.17 16.51 -3.28
C ARG A 110 8.53 16.27 -2.65
N THR A 111 9.07 15.08 -2.86
CA THR A 111 10.47 14.74 -2.58
C THR A 111 11.10 14.17 -3.84
N THR A 112 12.38 14.44 -4.07
CA THR A 112 13.18 13.90 -5.18
C THR A 112 14.34 13.03 -4.69
N ASN A 113 14.33 12.69 -3.40
CA ASN A 113 15.37 11.93 -2.73
C ASN A 113 14.77 11.01 -1.66
N LEU A 114 13.70 10.28 -2.01
CA LEU A 114 13.09 9.24 -1.17
C LEU A 114 12.64 9.74 0.21
N GLY A 115 12.16 10.98 0.30
CA GLY A 115 11.65 11.55 1.54
C GLY A 115 12.72 12.19 2.44
N ASN A 116 13.98 12.26 1.99
CA ASN A 116 15.03 12.92 2.76
C ASN A 116 14.82 14.43 2.89
N THR A 117 14.34 15.07 1.82
CA THR A 117 13.93 16.48 1.81
C THR A 117 12.63 16.64 1.07
N TRP A 118 11.83 17.62 1.48
CA TRP A 118 10.50 17.88 0.92
C TRP A 118 10.39 19.32 0.44
N SER A 119 9.64 19.51 -0.65
CA SER A 119 9.29 20.83 -1.15
C SER A 119 8.48 21.61 -0.11
N GLN A 120 8.37 22.91 -0.35
CA GLN A 120 7.34 23.71 0.33
C GLN A 120 5.95 23.14 0.01
N GLN A 121 5.04 23.32 0.97
CA GLN A 121 3.64 22.97 0.80
C GLN A 121 3.02 23.84 -0.30
N LYS A 122 2.29 23.21 -1.22
CA LYS A 122 1.52 23.87 -2.28
C LYS A 122 0.04 23.61 -2.06
N VAL A 123 -0.80 24.63 -2.22
CA VAL A 123 -2.26 24.47 -2.28
C VAL A 123 -2.62 23.97 -3.67
N GLU A 124 -3.28 22.82 -3.76
CA GLU A 124 -3.75 22.26 -5.03
C GLU A 124 -5.23 22.58 -5.27
N GLN A 125 -6.08 22.46 -4.24
CA GLN A 125 -7.50 22.76 -4.33
C GLN A 125 -8.02 23.35 -3.01
N THR A 126 -8.95 24.31 -3.12
CA THR A 126 -9.77 24.80 -1.99
C THR A 126 -11.19 24.29 -2.15
N ILE A 127 -11.81 23.94 -1.04
CA ILE A 127 -13.11 23.31 -0.94
C ILE A 127 -14.02 24.25 -0.17
N ASP A 128 -15.03 24.80 -0.85
CA ASP A 128 -15.89 25.85 -0.28
C ASP A 128 -16.76 25.35 0.89
N VAL A 129 -17.22 24.10 0.81
CA VAL A 129 -18.12 23.50 1.82
C VAL A 129 -17.59 22.11 2.16
N PRO A 130 -16.58 22.00 3.05
CA PRO A 130 -16.05 20.72 3.46
C PRO A 130 -17.09 19.97 4.31
N ASP A 131 -17.23 18.66 4.06
CA ASP A 131 -17.96 17.76 4.95
C ASP A 131 -16.94 16.84 5.65
N PRO A 132 -16.64 17.05 6.95
CA PRO A 132 -15.61 16.29 7.66
C PRO A 132 -15.97 14.82 7.84
N TYR A 133 -17.24 14.42 7.67
CA TYR A 133 -17.66 13.03 7.78
C TYR A 133 -17.44 12.24 6.48
N PHE A 134 -17.22 12.95 5.38
CA PHE A 134 -17.20 12.39 4.03
C PHE A 134 -15.98 12.90 3.25
N SER A 135 -14.83 13.00 3.90
CA SER A 135 -13.57 13.28 3.22
C SER A 135 -12.89 11.95 2.89
N ASP A 136 -13.01 11.52 1.64
CA ASP A 136 -12.18 10.46 1.07
C ASP A 136 -11.39 11.08 -0.07
N MET A 137 -10.10 10.74 -0.17
CA MET A 137 -9.24 11.15 -1.27
C MET A 137 -8.44 9.96 -1.79
N TYR A 138 -8.29 9.88 -3.11
CA TYR A 138 -7.54 8.82 -3.76
C TYR A 138 -6.77 9.39 -4.96
N LEU A 139 -5.49 9.05 -5.05
CA LEU A 139 -4.63 9.43 -6.16
C LEU A 139 -4.15 8.19 -6.90
N TYR A 140 -4.33 8.21 -8.21
CA TYR A 140 -3.95 7.12 -9.10
C TYR A 140 -3.00 7.62 -10.19
N LYS A 141 -1.94 6.86 -10.48
CA LYS A 141 -1.08 7.10 -11.64
C LYS A 141 -1.38 6.04 -12.69
N THR A 142 -1.81 6.51 -13.85
CA THR A 142 -2.09 5.67 -15.01
C THR A 142 -0.78 5.15 -15.64
N LEU A 143 -0.90 4.13 -16.49
CA LEU A 143 0.21 3.51 -17.22
C LEU A 143 0.92 4.49 -18.15
N ASN A 144 0.24 5.54 -18.63
CA ASN A 144 0.85 6.58 -19.45
C ASN A 144 1.41 7.76 -18.65
N GLY A 145 1.36 7.68 -17.31
CA GLY A 145 1.93 8.68 -16.41
C GLY A 145 0.98 9.81 -15.99
N ARG A 146 -0.24 9.90 -16.56
CA ARG A 146 -1.26 10.84 -16.06
C ARG A 146 -1.62 10.50 -14.62
N LEU A 147 -1.76 11.54 -13.79
CA LEU A 147 -2.29 11.43 -12.43
C LEU A 147 -3.78 11.72 -12.44
N LEU A 148 -4.56 10.92 -11.71
CA LEU A 148 -5.99 11.11 -11.48
C LEU A 148 -6.23 11.27 -9.98
N LEU A 149 -6.82 12.39 -9.60
CA LEU A 149 -7.20 12.70 -8.23
C LEU A 149 -8.71 12.60 -8.10
N PHE A 150 -9.17 11.75 -7.18
CA PHE A 150 -10.57 11.62 -6.80
C PHE A 150 -10.75 12.07 -5.37
N TRP A 151 -11.77 12.89 -5.13
CA TRP A 151 -12.13 13.26 -3.76
C TRP A 151 -13.63 13.50 -3.63
N LYS A 152 -14.13 13.31 -2.42
CA LYS A 152 -15.52 13.57 -2.09
C LYS A 152 -15.67 14.96 -1.48
N LEU A 153 -16.74 15.66 -1.90
CA LEU A 153 -17.15 16.93 -1.31
C LEU A 153 -18.51 16.84 -0.62
N ASN A 154 -19.37 15.95 -1.10
CA ASN A 154 -20.70 15.75 -0.56
C ASN A 154 -21.13 14.29 -0.76
N ILE A 155 -22.33 13.96 -0.29
CA ILE A 155 -22.87 12.60 -0.34
C ILE A 155 -23.31 12.13 -1.73
N SER A 156 -23.26 12.97 -2.75
CA SER A 156 -23.84 12.70 -4.07
C SER A 156 -22.90 12.97 -5.25
N SER A 157 -21.61 13.25 -5.00
CA SER A 157 -20.64 13.37 -6.08
C SER A 157 -19.22 12.92 -5.70
N ILE A 158 -18.52 12.41 -6.70
CA ILE A 158 -17.05 12.27 -6.67
C ILE A 158 -16.49 13.37 -7.56
N ASN A 159 -15.64 14.21 -7.01
CA ASN A 159 -14.90 15.20 -7.76
C ASN A 159 -13.67 14.51 -8.35
N CYS A 160 -13.31 14.94 -9.56
CA CYS A 160 -12.21 14.37 -10.29
C CYS A 160 -11.38 15.50 -10.90
N SER A 161 -10.08 15.36 -10.83
CA SER A 161 -9.14 16.19 -11.58
C SER A 161 -8.00 15.32 -12.07
N TYR A 162 -7.32 15.79 -13.10
CA TYR A 162 -6.17 15.08 -13.65
C TYR A 162 -4.98 16.01 -13.89
N SER A 163 -3.81 15.41 -13.96
CA SER A 163 -2.56 16.11 -14.28
C SER A 163 -1.74 15.29 -15.27
N ASP A 164 -1.39 15.93 -16.39
CA ASP A 164 -0.51 15.37 -17.42
C ASP A 164 0.96 15.76 -17.24
N ASN A 165 1.27 16.59 -16.25
CA ASN A 165 2.62 17.12 -15.98
C ASN A 165 3.09 16.75 -14.57
N ASN A 166 2.87 15.49 -14.18
CA ASN A 166 3.29 14.93 -12.90
C ASN A 166 2.79 15.72 -11.68
N GLY A 167 1.59 16.32 -11.73
CA GLY A 167 1.00 17.07 -10.62
C GLY A 167 1.53 18.50 -10.48
N ILE A 168 2.10 19.10 -11.54
CA ILE A 168 2.45 20.53 -11.54
C ILE A 168 1.17 21.36 -11.67
N ASP A 169 0.32 21.03 -12.63
CA ASP A 169 -0.98 21.67 -12.86
C ASP A 169 -2.10 20.61 -12.89
N TRP A 170 -3.29 21.02 -12.48
CA TRP A 170 -4.48 20.18 -12.40
C TRP A 170 -5.62 20.73 -13.24
N ILE A 171 -6.27 19.85 -14.00
CA ILE A 171 -7.48 20.16 -14.76
C ILE A 171 -8.67 19.53 -14.02
N ASN A 172 -9.56 20.39 -13.53
CA ASN A 172 -10.79 19.96 -12.84
C ASN A 172 -11.82 19.49 -13.86
N LEU A 173 -12.36 18.30 -13.64
CA LEU A 173 -13.46 17.74 -14.42
C LEU A 173 -14.80 18.02 -13.75
N PRO A 174 -15.92 17.99 -14.50
CA PRO A 174 -17.25 17.99 -13.91
C PRO A 174 -17.38 16.87 -12.87
N PRO A 175 -17.98 17.12 -11.68
CA PRO A 175 -18.16 16.10 -10.68
C PRO A 175 -19.01 14.92 -11.21
N LEU A 176 -18.61 13.72 -10.84
CA LEU A 176 -19.34 12.49 -11.14
C LEU A 176 -20.56 12.42 -10.21
N VAL A 177 -21.74 12.78 -10.73
CA VAL A 177 -22.99 12.77 -9.96
C VAL A 177 -23.44 11.33 -9.69
N ILE A 178 -23.70 11.01 -8.43
CA ILE A 178 -24.05 9.68 -7.93
C ILE A 178 -25.29 9.80 -7.05
N SER A 179 -26.21 8.86 -7.16
CA SER A 179 -27.47 8.84 -6.41
C SER A 179 -27.34 8.37 -4.95
N SER A 180 -26.12 8.18 -4.45
CA SER A 180 -25.84 7.60 -3.13
C SER A 180 -24.44 7.97 -2.65
N LEU A 181 -24.22 7.95 -1.33
CA LEU A 181 -22.92 8.18 -0.69
C LEU A 181 -21.83 7.26 -1.25
N PRO A 182 -20.83 7.78 -1.97
CA PRO A 182 -19.72 6.97 -2.43
C PRO A 182 -18.64 6.90 -1.33
N ILE A 183 -18.12 5.70 -1.06
CA ILE A 183 -17.06 5.41 -0.09
C ILE A 183 -16.08 4.40 -0.68
N ASP A 184 -14.92 4.26 -0.07
CA ASP A 184 -13.94 3.21 -0.38
C ASP A 184 -13.51 3.22 -1.87
N PHE A 185 -12.90 4.31 -2.33
CA PHE A 185 -12.43 4.41 -3.71
C PHE A 185 -11.30 3.40 -4.00
N SER A 186 -11.37 2.79 -5.18
CA SER A 186 -10.24 2.13 -5.82
C SER A 186 -10.25 2.35 -7.32
N VAL A 187 -9.07 2.29 -7.93
CA VAL A 187 -8.90 2.48 -9.36
C VAL A 187 -7.98 1.39 -9.89
N VAL A 188 -8.35 0.81 -11.02
CA VAL A 188 -7.51 -0.11 -11.78
C VAL A 188 -7.50 0.29 -13.25
N GLU A 189 -6.38 0.06 -13.93
CA GLU A 189 -6.24 0.23 -15.37
C GLU A 189 -5.95 -1.14 -16.01
N PRO A 190 -6.97 -1.90 -16.45
CA PRO A 190 -6.78 -3.22 -17.03
C PRO A 190 -5.96 -3.20 -18.32
N GLU A 191 -6.05 -2.13 -19.11
CA GLU A 191 -5.26 -1.90 -20.32
C GLU A 191 -5.04 -0.39 -20.50
N PRO A 192 -4.03 0.04 -21.27
CA PRO A 192 -3.74 1.47 -21.44
C PRO A 192 -4.98 2.27 -21.81
N ARG A 193 -5.24 3.34 -21.05
CA ARG A 193 -6.39 4.26 -21.18
C ARG A 193 -7.75 3.70 -20.78
N LEU A 194 -7.86 2.41 -20.47
CA LEU A 194 -9.08 1.81 -19.92
C LEU A 194 -9.02 1.84 -18.40
N ILE A 195 -9.76 2.74 -17.77
CA ILE A 195 -9.68 2.98 -16.33
C ILE A 195 -11.02 2.62 -15.70
N VAL A 196 -10.98 1.79 -14.66
CA VAL A 196 -12.15 1.41 -13.87
C VAL A 196 -12.04 2.07 -12.50
N LEU A 197 -12.90 3.03 -12.24
CA LEU A 197 -13.12 3.59 -10.91
C LEU A 197 -14.17 2.73 -10.21
N SER A 198 -13.81 2.16 -9.06
CA SER A 198 -14.70 1.39 -8.21
C SER A 198 -14.92 2.10 -6.88
N PHE A 199 -16.13 2.01 -6.37
CA PHE A 199 -16.49 2.59 -5.09
C PHE A 199 -17.71 1.87 -4.51
N SER A 200 -17.78 1.85 -3.20
CA SER A 200 -18.93 1.34 -2.48
C SER A 200 -19.95 2.43 -2.26
N SER A 201 -21.21 2.03 -2.21
CA SER A 201 -22.30 2.79 -1.63
C SER A 201 -22.91 1.98 -0.50
N PRO A 202 -23.77 2.58 0.36
CA PRO A 202 -24.41 1.85 1.46
C PRO A 202 -25.12 0.55 1.07
N ILE A 203 -25.42 0.36 -0.23
CA ILE A 203 -26.18 -0.78 -0.74
C ILE A 203 -25.49 -1.55 -1.86
N ARG A 204 -24.46 -1.00 -2.54
CA ARG A 204 -23.95 -1.58 -3.79
C ARG A 204 -22.47 -1.28 -3.99
N TRP A 205 -21.77 -2.17 -4.69
CA TRP A 205 -20.51 -1.84 -5.35
C TRP A 205 -20.83 -1.25 -6.72
N LEU A 206 -20.36 -0.02 -6.96
CA LEU A 206 -20.52 0.71 -8.20
C LEU A 206 -19.19 0.86 -8.93
N THR A 207 -19.26 0.83 -10.25
CA THR A 207 -18.11 1.05 -11.12
C THR A 207 -18.42 2.10 -12.17
N ARG A 208 -17.42 2.87 -12.57
CA ARG A 208 -17.43 3.72 -13.76
C ARG A 208 -16.22 3.42 -14.62
N LEU A 209 -16.41 3.49 -15.92
CA LEU A 209 -15.38 3.24 -16.91
C LEU A 209 -14.97 4.56 -17.55
N SER A 210 -13.67 4.74 -17.78
CA SER A 210 -13.14 5.72 -18.70
C SER A 210 -12.34 5.01 -19.79
N THR A 211 -12.53 5.41 -21.04
CA THR A 211 -11.78 4.91 -22.21
C THR A 211 -10.87 5.97 -22.83
N ASP A 212 -10.85 7.16 -22.23
CA ASP A 212 -10.11 8.34 -22.68
C ASP A 212 -9.14 8.84 -21.59
N ASN A 213 -8.59 7.91 -20.81
CA ASN A 213 -7.58 8.20 -19.80
C ASN A 213 -8.09 9.13 -18.67
N GLY A 214 -9.34 8.95 -18.25
CA GLY A 214 -9.95 9.63 -17.12
C GLY A 214 -10.62 10.97 -17.43
N GLU A 215 -10.72 11.38 -18.69
CA GLU A 215 -11.36 12.65 -19.10
C GLU A 215 -12.88 12.58 -19.04
N THR A 216 -13.46 11.47 -19.51
CA THR A 216 -14.88 11.17 -19.41
C THR A 216 -15.12 9.82 -18.74
N TRP A 217 -16.29 9.70 -18.13
CA TRP A 217 -16.67 8.54 -17.34
C TRP A 217 -18.07 8.10 -17.74
N THR A 218 -18.27 6.79 -17.88
CA THR A 218 -19.60 6.22 -18.07
C THR A 218 -20.49 6.45 -16.86
N GLU A 219 -21.79 6.22 -17.05
CA GLU A 219 -22.73 6.08 -15.96
C GLU A 219 -22.37 4.93 -15.01
N ASN A 220 -22.99 4.94 -13.83
CA ASN A 220 -22.80 3.91 -12.81
C ASN A 220 -23.22 2.53 -13.34
N THR A 221 -22.28 1.60 -13.35
CA THR A 221 -22.56 0.17 -13.56
C THR A 221 -22.53 -0.55 -12.22
N TYR A 222 -23.46 -1.49 -12.02
CA TYR A 222 -23.55 -2.25 -10.77
C TYR A 222 -22.71 -3.51 -10.86
N TYR A 223 -21.70 -3.61 -10.01
CA TYR A 223 -21.06 -4.89 -9.77
C TYR A 223 -21.92 -5.69 -8.79
N LYS A 224 -22.43 -6.83 -9.25
CA LYS A 224 -23.20 -7.77 -8.44
C LYS A 224 -22.35 -9.01 -8.23
N PRO A 225 -21.55 -9.10 -7.16
CA PRO A 225 -20.86 -10.34 -6.87
C PRO A 225 -21.93 -11.44 -6.68
N PRO A 226 -21.74 -12.64 -7.25
CA PRO A 226 -22.74 -13.73 -7.22
C PRO A 226 -23.14 -14.23 -5.82
N SER A 227 -22.58 -13.70 -4.75
CA SER A 227 -22.73 -14.23 -3.39
C SER A 227 -24.14 -14.01 -2.81
N ARG A 228 -24.63 -15.03 -2.10
CA ARG A 228 -25.85 -15.02 -1.26
C ARG A 228 -25.63 -14.30 0.09
N ILE A 229 -24.45 -13.71 0.31
CA ILE A 229 -23.99 -13.24 1.61
C ILE A 229 -24.34 -11.74 1.77
N GLY A 230 -25.62 -11.46 2.03
CA GLY A 230 -26.05 -10.15 2.50
C GLY A 230 -25.91 -8.99 1.50
N TRP A 231 -26.57 -7.88 1.81
CA TRP A 231 -26.90 -6.83 0.85
C TRP A 231 -25.86 -5.71 0.75
N ARG A 232 -24.68 -5.85 1.36
CA ARG A 232 -23.72 -4.74 1.53
C ARG A 232 -22.27 -5.19 1.44
N TYR A 233 -21.61 -4.73 0.39
CA TYR A 233 -20.18 -4.94 0.12
C TYR A 233 -19.42 -3.62 0.29
N ARG A 234 -18.23 -3.69 0.85
CA ARG A 234 -17.33 -2.57 1.16
C ARG A 234 -15.93 -2.84 0.62
N ASN A 235 -15.11 -1.79 0.58
CA ASN A 235 -13.74 -1.84 0.11
C ASN A 235 -13.59 -2.59 -1.23
N PRO A 236 -14.24 -2.11 -2.29
CA PRO A 236 -14.14 -2.73 -3.59
C PRO A 236 -12.74 -2.50 -4.15
N HIS A 237 -11.96 -3.56 -4.33
CA HIS A 237 -10.65 -3.51 -4.97
C HIS A 237 -10.61 -4.45 -6.17
N PHE A 238 -10.26 -3.91 -7.33
CA PHE A 238 -9.88 -4.71 -8.48
C PHE A 238 -8.37 -4.69 -8.66
N ILE A 239 -7.80 -5.87 -8.95
CA ILE A 239 -6.39 -6.04 -9.23
C ILE A 239 -6.27 -6.74 -10.58
N LYS A 240 -5.65 -6.05 -11.54
CA LYS A 240 -5.25 -6.66 -12.81
C LYS A 240 -4.25 -7.78 -12.51
N LEU A 241 -4.43 -8.98 -13.08
CA LEU A 241 -3.52 -10.12 -12.90
C LEU A 241 -2.74 -10.46 -14.17
N SER A 242 -3.36 -10.35 -15.35
CA SER A 242 -2.71 -10.64 -16.64
C SER A 242 -2.27 -9.37 -17.35
N ALA A 243 -1.19 -9.44 -18.14
CA ALA A 243 -0.73 -8.31 -18.96
C ALA A 243 -1.82 -7.81 -19.93
N SER A 244 -2.62 -8.75 -20.47
CA SER A 244 -3.76 -8.47 -21.36
C SER A 244 -4.96 -7.81 -20.69
N GLY A 245 -5.02 -7.79 -19.35
CA GLY A 245 -6.18 -7.30 -18.61
C GLY A 245 -7.37 -8.26 -18.56
N ASP A 246 -7.27 -9.45 -19.17
CA ASP A 246 -8.36 -10.44 -19.15
C ASP A 246 -8.58 -11.04 -17.76
N SER A 247 -7.50 -11.20 -16.98
CA SER A 247 -7.59 -11.73 -15.62
C SER A 247 -7.60 -10.60 -14.60
N VAL A 248 -8.65 -10.55 -13.78
CA VAL A 248 -8.86 -9.55 -12.73
C VAL A 248 -9.28 -10.23 -11.44
N LEU A 249 -8.64 -9.87 -10.33
CA LEU A 249 -9.02 -10.27 -8.99
C LEU A 249 -9.88 -9.18 -8.34
N ALA A 250 -11.08 -9.52 -7.93
CA ALA A 250 -11.89 -8.71 -7.03
C ALA A 250 -11.53 -9.09 -5.59
N ILE A 251 -11.29 -8.09 -4.74
CA ILE A 251 -11.18 -8.22 -3.29
C ILE A 251 -12.16 -7.24 -2.67
N TYR A 252 -12.92 -7.70 -1.68
CA TYR A 252 -13.93 -6.89 -1.01
C TYR A 252 -14.24 -7.45 0.37
N SER A 253 -14.89 -6.64 1.21
CA SER A 253 -15.41 -7.09 2.50
C SER A 253 -16.92 -7.07 2.57
N SER A 254 -17.48 -7.98 3.37
CA SER A 254 -18.85 -7.83 3.86
C SER A 254 -18.92 -6.82 5.02
N ASN A 255 -20.13 -6.41 5.37
CA ASN A 255 -20.41 -5.68 6.61
C ASN A 255 -20.08 -6.44 7.90
N TYR A 256 -19.75 -7.72 7.82
CA TYR A 256 -19.31 -8.52 8.97
C TYR A 256 -17.79 -8.61 9.04
N SER A 257 -17.07 -7.72 8.37
CA SER A 257 -15.59 -7.69 8.37
C SER A 257 -14.95 -9.00 7.89
N ILE A 258 -15.67 -9.75 7.05
CA ILE A 258 -15.13 -10.91 6.34
C ILE A 258 -14.64 -10.44 4.97
N ILE A 259 -13.39 -10.79 4.65
CA ILE A 259 -12.71 -10.46 3.40
C ILE A 259 -12.89 -11.63 2.42
N TYR A 260 -13.32 -11.30 1.21
CA TYR A 260 -13.58 -12.23 0.13
C TYR A 260 -12.78 -11.87 -1.11
N THR A 261 -12.66 -12.85 -2.00
CA THR A 261 -12.13 -12.65 -3.34
C THR A 261 -12.92 -13.42 -4.39
N GLN A 262 -12.88 -12.90 -5.61
CA GLN A 262 -13.37 -13.55 -6.82
C GLN A 262 -12.43 -13.29 -7.97
N LEU A 263 -12.24 -14.28 -8.82
CA LEU A 263 -11.42 -14.20 -10.01
C LEU A 263 -12.30 -14.11 -11.25
N SER A 264 -12.01 -13.17 -12.12
CA SER A 264 -12.47 -13.22 -13.51
C SER A 264 -11.27 -13.48 -14.42
N THR A 265 -11.48 -14.26 -15.47
CA THR A 265 -10.50 -14.54 -16.53
C THR A 265 -10.95 -14.01 -17.89
N ASP A 266 -12.01 -13.20 -17.92
CA ASP A 266 -12.64 -12.69 -19.13
C ASP A 266 -13.10 -11.22 -18.99
N ARG A 267 -12.26 -10.39 -18.34
CA ARG A 267 -12.48 -8.94 -18.16
C ARG A 267 -13.68 -8.59 -17.29
N GLY A 268 -14.01 -9.45 -16.33
CA GLY A 268 -15.12 -9.26 -15.41
C GLY A 268 -16.48 -9.61 -15.98
N ASN A 269 -16.55 -10.32 -17.12
CA ASN A 269 -17.82 -10.78 -17.68
C ASN A 269 -18.39 -11.96 -16.87
N ASN A 270 -17.52 -12.92 -16.52
CA ASN A 270 -17.82 -14.02 -15.62
C ASN A 270 -16.87 -13.99 -14.43
N TRP A 271 -17.37 -14.47 -13.29
CA TRP A 271 -16.65 -14.49 -12.03
C TRP A 271 -16.70 -15.89 -11.43
N SER A 272 -15.59 -16.29 -10.81
CA SER A 272 -15.51 -17.49 -10.00
C SER A 272 -16.46 -17.40 -8.79
N ASP A 273 -16.64 -18.54 -8.13
CA ASP A 273 -17.26 -18.56 -6.82
C ASP A 273 -16.53 -17.66 -5.81
N THR A 274 -17.30 -17.13 -4.87
CA THR A 274 -16.79 -16.31 -3.77
C THR A 274 -15.91 -17.14 -2.85
N THR A 275 -14.62 -16.77 -2.76
CA THR A 275 -13.67 -17.41 -1.84
C THR A 275 -13.44 -16.51 -0.64
N ARG A 276 -13.60 -17.04 0.57
CA ARG A 276 -13.26 -16.32 1.81
C ARG A 276 -11.74 -16.34 2.00
N ILE A 277 -11.14 -15.16 2.16
CA ILE A 277 -9.72 -15.02 2.51
C ILE A 277 -9.58 -15.12 4.04
N MET A 278 -10.28 -14.25 4.76
CA MET A 278 -10.15 -14.12 6.21
C MET A 278 -11.44 -13.58 6.83
N ASP A 279 -11.66 -13.90 8.09
CA ASP A 279 -12.66 -13.26 8.94
C ASP A 279 -11.92 -12.51 10.04
N THR A 280 -12.07 -11.19 10.05
CA THR A 280 -11.31 -10.34 10.97
C THR A 280 -12.02 -10.13 12.30
N ARG A 281 -13.24 -10.67 12.46
CA ARG A 281 -14.05 -10.52 13.67
C ARG A 281 -13.36 -11.09 14.90
N LEU A 282 -13.46 -10.37 16.00
CA LEU A 282 -13.12 -10.80 17.35
C LEU A 282 -14.30 -10.40 18.25
N GLY A 283 -15.18 -11.34 18.61
CA GLY A 283 -16.31 -11.09 19.51
C GLY A 283 -17.60 -10.58 18.85
N LEU A 284 -18.40 -9.83 19.63
CA LEU A 284 -19.66 -9.23 19.17
C LEU A 284 -19.34 -8.10 18.20
N VAL A 285 -19.72 -8.28 16.93
CA VAL A 285 -19.45 -7.31 15.86
C VAL A 285 -20.29 -6.07 16.10
N ASP A 286 -19.64 -4.93 16.32
CA ASP A 286 -20.31 -3.65 16.09
C ASP A 286 -20.53 -3.51 14.57
N PRO A 287 -21.77 -3.45 14.07
CA PRO A 287 -22.02 -3.21 12.65
C PRO A 287 -21.49 -1.84 12.15
N ALA A 288 -21.07 -0.95 13.05
CA ALA A 288 -20.35 0.29 12.74
C ALA A 288 -18.82 0.12 12.64
N ASP A 289 -18.26 -1.07 12.90
CA ASP A 289 -16.84 -1.32 12.69
C ASP A 289 -16.52 -1.37 11.19
N PHE A 290 -16.04 -0.23 10.70
CA PHE A 290 -15.56 -0.09 9.33
C PHE A 290 -14.17 -0.71 9.23
N LEU A 291 -14.13 -1.95 8.74
CA LEU A 291 -12.92 -2.55 8.21
C LEU A 291 -12.46 -1.72 7.01
N SER A 292 -11.25 -1.16 7.05
CA SER A 292 -10.59 -0.64 5.85
C SER A 292 -9.74 -1.74 5.24
N ILE A 293 -9.79 -1.87 3.92
CA ILE A 293 -8.91 -2.75 3.15
C ILE A 293 -8.20 -1.91 2.11
N LYS A 294 -6.93 -2.19 1.90
CA LYS A 294 -6.14 -1.72 0.77
C LYS A 294 -5.40 -2.90 0.17
N THR A 295 -5.20 -2.83 -1.14
CA THR A 295 -4.45 -3.83 -1.89
C THR A 295 -3.29 -3.15 -2.58
N VAL A 296 -2.10 -3.72 -2.46
CA VAL A 296 -0.88 -3.22 -3.12
C VAL A 296 -0.28 -4.35 -3.93
N ARG A 297 0.15 -4.05 -5.16
CA ARG A 297 0.94 -4.98 -5.98
C ARG A 297 2.37 -4.49 -5.98
N ASP A 298 3.31 -5.34 -5.61
CA ASP A 298 4.74 -4.98 -5.62
C ASP A 298 5.38 -5.24 -6.99
N ASN A 299 6.66 -4.88 -7.13
CA ASN A 299 7.44 -5.04 -8.36
C ASN A 299 7.70 -6.51 -8.73
N ASP A 300 7.58 -7.43 -7.77
CA ASP A 300 7.73 -8.88 -7.97
C ASP A 300 6.37 -9.55 -8.26
N GLU A 301 5.34 -8.75 -8.52
CA GLU A 301 3.97 -9.16 -8.83
C GLU A 301 3.23 -9.83 -7.66
N ASN A 302 3.73 -9.73 -6.42
CA ASN A 302 3.00 -10.17 -5.25
C ASN A 302 1.88 -9.19 -4.92
N ILE A 303 0.77 -9.74 -4.42
CA ILE A 303 -0.39 -8.97 -3.96
C ILE A 303 -0.39 -8.94 -2.44
N TRP A 304 -0.23 -7.74 -1.88
CA TRP A 304 -0.31 -7.45 -0.47
C TRP A 304 -1.70 -6.97 -0.10
N LEU A 305 -2.30 -7.60 0.91
CA LEU A 305 -3.55 -7.19 1.51
C LEU A 305 -3.26 -6.48 2.83
N VAL A 306 -3.54 -5.18 2.88
CA VAL A 306 -3.43 -4.37 4.09
C VAL A 306 -4.82 -4.14 4.63
N TYR A 307 -5.03 -4.40 5.91
CA TYR A 307 -6.33 -4.21 6.53
C TYR A 307 -6.19 -3.86 7.99
N ASP A 308 -7.13 -3.06 8.49
CA ASP A 308 -7.18 -2.73 9.90
C ASP A 308 -7.86 -3.86 10.67
N ARG A 309 -7.29 -4.22 11.81
CA ARG A 309 -7.91 -5.17 12.73
C ARG A 309 -8.00 -4.55 14.10
N LYS A 310 -9.22 -4.36 14.59
CA LYS A 310 -9.46 -4.00 15.98
C LYS A 310 -9.29 -5.24 16.85
N TYR A 311 -8.56 -5.08 17.94
CA TYR A 311 -8.45 -6.09 18.99
C TYR A 311 -9.23 -5.60 20.19
N ASP A 312 -10.13 -6.44 20.70
CA ASP A 312 -10.69 -6.21 22.03
C ASP A 312 -9.57 -6.45 23.04
N LEU A 313 -9.15 -5.38 23.74
CA LEU A 313 -8.13 -5.47 24.77
C LEU A 313 -8.71 -5.97 26.11
N GLY A 314 -10.03 -6.17 26.19
CA GLY A 314 -10.72 -6.68 27.38
C GLY A 314 -10.62 -5.76 28.59
N ILE A 315 -10.51 -4.44 28.37
CA ILE A 315 -10.35 -3.41 29.42
C ILE A 315 -11.67 -2.69 29.69
#